data_AF-A0A9D1THB6-F1
#
_entry.id   AF-A0A9D1THB6-F1
#
_cell.length_a   1.000
_cell.length_b   1.000
_cell.length_c   1.000
_cell.angle_alpha   90.00
_cell.angle_beta   90.00
_cell.angle_gamma   90.00
#
_symmetry.space_group_name_H-M   'P 1'
#
loop_
_entity.id
_entity.type
_entity.pdbx_description
1 polymer ?
#
loop_
_entity_poly.entity_id
_entity_poly.type
_entity_poly.pdbx_seq_one_letter_code
_entity_poly.pdbx_strand_id
1 'polypeptide(L)'
;MAYKILSFEGFVQEFKSVSLGAYPRKFCFVLGSGASKTSGIKTGEELVDIWDKELEIRNSEDHLQWKKQNGITEENKYNFYSIFYERRFEKDNGKRYRDGYSFLESIMEKAHPSCGYVYLALMMAKTINNVVITTNFDHLTEDCIVRYAQTLPMVVGHENLAHYITQPLSRPTVIKIHRDLLLNPINKTVELNKLYESWEKALDSIFSVYHPIFIGYAGNDKSVMDFLYKNIDKFNNDEWACPYWLIYGKQQIPKNVKDFLKKTNGYLIRHNGFDQVLTQLSFALNIELPDENTFIQKTKEQYKSLLNSVESIIHENSIMQSNKQSITTINANLINNISTEKISDLYSKFIMLFSNQNYSYAFDIINNLTELYPDNSQYHNNSGITLYAMKRYDEALVEMQKAVELEPDNARYHNSLGVILHAMKRYDEALVEKQKAVELEPDNARYHNSLGVILHAMK
;
A
#
# COMPACT_ATOMS: atom_id res chain seq x y z
N MET A 1 -25.00 -33.56 -10.41
CA MET A 1 -24.00 -33.34 -9.36
C MET A 1 -24.04 -31.86 -8.95
N ALA A 2 -24.03 -31.58 -7.66
CA ALA A 2 -24.01 -30.22 -7.13
C ALA A 2 -22.55 -29.79 -6.92
N TYR A 3 -22.21 -28.55 -7.22
CA TYR A 3 -20.93 -27.96 -6.80
C TYR A 3 -20.82 -27.98 -5.27
N LYS A 4 -19.60 -27.93 -4.74
CA LYS A 4 -19.36 -27.97 -3.31
C LYS A 4 -19.43 -26.57 -2.72
N ILE A 5 -20.01 -26.44 -1.52
CA ILE A 5 -20.06 -25.18 -0.78
C ILE A 5 -19.12 -25.31 0.41
N LEU A 6 -18.16 -24.40 0.54
CA LEU A 6 -17.29 -24.30 1.71
C LEU A 6 -17.65 -23.04 2.50
N SER A 7 -17.58 -23.15 3.83
CA SER A 7 -17.52 -21.95 4.66
C SER A 7 -16.21 -21.21 4.37
N PHE A 8 -16.21 -19.90 4.53
CA PHE A 8 -15.01 -19.10 4.32
C PHE A 8 -13.88 -19.51 5.28
N GLU A 9 -14.21 -19.77 6.54
CA GLU A 9 -13.27 -20.29 7.54
C GLU A 9 -12.69 -21.65 7.14
N GLY A 10 -13.54 -22.56 6.64
CA GLY A 10 -13.09 -23.87 6.15
C GLY A 10 -12.16 -23.75 4.95
N PHE A 11 -12.45 -22.82 4.03
CA PHE A 11 -11.56 -22.50 2.92
C PHE A 11 -10.21 -21.94 3.39
N VAL A 12 -10.19 -21.01 4.35
CA VAL A 12 -8.95 -20.44 4.90
C VAL A 12 -8.12 -21.53 5.59
N GLN A 13 -8.75 -22.43 6.33
CA GLN A 13 -8.07 -23.58 6.96
C GLN A 13 -7.50 -24.55 5.92
N GLU A 14 -8.27 -24.90 4.89
CA GLU A 14 -7.80 -25.73 3.78
C GLU A 14 -6.61 -25.06 3.11
N PHE A 15 -6.75 -23.80 2.71
CA PHE A 15 -5.70 -23.00 2.06
C PHE A 15 -4.41 -22.99 2.86
N LYS A 16 -4.48 -22.81 4.19
CA LYS A 16 -3.33 -22.90 5.09
C LYS A 16 -2.67 -24.28 5.01
N SER A 17 -3.46 -25.33 5.23
CA SER A 17 -2.95 -26.70 5.34
C SER A 17 -2.26 -27.17 4.06
N VAL A 18 -2.83 -26.84 2.90
CA VAL A 18 -2.31 -27.26 1.60
C VAL A 18 -1.21 -26.35 1.08
N SER A 19 -1.05 -25.14 1.63
CA SER A 19 0.07 -24.24 1.28
C SER A 19 1.32 -24.50 2.13
N LEU A 20 1.16 -25.00 3.36
CA LEU A 20 2.27 -25.27 4.30
C LEU A 20 2.67 -26.75 4.38
N GLY A 21 2.00 -27.63 3.65
CA GLY A 21 2.28 -29.06 3.61
C GLY A 21 3.53 -29.44 2.81
N ALA A 22 3.91 -30.72 2.85
CA ALA A 22 5.09 -31.25 2.15
C ALA A 22 5.02 -31.11 0.61
N TYR A 23 3.81 -31.08 0.05
CA TYR A 23 3.55 -30.86 -1.37
C TYR A 23 2.61 -29.66 -1.51
N PRO A 24 3.15 -28.44 -1.47
CA PRO A 24 2.32 -27.25 -1.38
C PRO A 24 1.56 -27.02 -2.68
N ARG A 25 0.24 -26.79 -2.58
CA ARG A 25 -0.59 -26.39 -3.72
C ARG A 25 -0.23 -24.97 -4.12
N LYS A 26 -0.08 -24.75 -5.42
CA LYS A 26 0.02 -23.41 -6.00
C LYS A 26 -1.38 -22.87 -6.27
N PHE A 27 -1.58 -21.59 -5.94
CA PHE A 27 -2.82 -20.87 -6.22
C PHE A 27 -2.55 -19.66 -7.11
N CYS A 28 -3.43 -19.43 -8.10
CA CYS A 28 -3.45 -18.20 -8.89
C CYS A 28 -4.75 -17.45 -8.61
N PHE A 29 -4.68 -16.12 -8.61
CA PHE A 29 -5.83 -15.27 -8.32
C PHE A 29 -6.42 -14.72 -9.61
N VAL A 30 -7.68 -15.02 -9.88
CA VAL A 30 -8.42 -14.49 -11.02
C VAL A 30 -9.30 -13.33 -10.55
N LEU A 31 -8.89 -12.10 -10.89
CA LEU A 31 -9.49 -10.87 -10.38
C LEU A 31 -10.40 -10.21 -11.42
N GLY A 32 -11.62 -9.91 -11.01
CA GLY A 32 -12.53 -9.04 -11.76
C GLY A 32 -12.70 -7.66 -11.11
N SER A 33 -13.58 -6.84 -11.69
CA SER A 33 -13.76 -5.43 -11.26
C SER A 33 -14.22 -5.28 -9.82
N GLY A 34 -14.83 -6.32 -9.23
CA GLY A 34 -15.24 -6.32 -7.83
C GLY A 34 -14.08 -6.26 -6.84
N ALA A 35 -12.86 -6.64 -7.25
CA ALA A 35 -11.66 -6.52 -6.42
C ALA A 35 -11.26 -5.04 -6.19
N SER A 36 -11.46 -4.19 -7.20
CA SER A 36 -11.06 -2.78 -7.19
C SER A 36 -12.08 -1.85 -6.51
N LYS A 37 -13.22 -2.37 -6.03
CA LYS A 37 -14.32 -1.56 -5.50
C LYS A 37 -13.92 -0.71 -4.28
N THR A 38 -13.21 -1.30 -3.31
CA THR A 38 -12.74 -0.58 -2.11
C THR A 38 -11.58 0.38 -2.41
N SER A 39 -10.97 0.26 -3.59
CA SER A 39 -9.93 1.18 -4.11
C SER A 39 -10.52 2.39 -4.83
N GLY A 40 -11.85 2.56 -4.82
CA GLY A 40 -12.55 3.70 -5.43
C GLY A 40 -12.91 3.53 -6.92
N ILE A 41 -12.61 2.37 -7.51
CA ILE A 41 -12.93 2.07 -8.91
C ILE A 41 -14.35 1.49 -8.98
N LYS A 42 -15.19 2.09 -9.82
CA LYS A 42 -16.55 1.60 -10.06
C LYS A 42 -16.50 0.28 -10.82
N THR A 43 -17.34 -0.65 -10.42
CA THR A 43 -17.53 -1.94 -11.11
C THR A 43 -18.16 -1.74 -12.49
N GLY A 44 -18.02 -2.74 -13.37
CA GLY A 44 -18.69 -2.71 -14.68
C GLY A 44 -20.21 -2.52 -14.58
N GLU A 45 -20.84 -3.09 -13.56
CA GLU A 45 -22.27 -2.94 -13.28
C GLU A 45 -22.63 -1.49 -12.92
N GLU A 46 -21.87 -0.87 -12.01
CA GLU A 46 -22.05 0.53 -11.62
C GLU A 46 -21.80 1.50 -12.78
N LEU A 47 -20.86 1.19 -13.68
CA LEU A 47 -20.63 1.96 -14.89
C LEU A 47 -21.78 1.85 -15.88
N VAL A 48 -22.35 0.65 -16.06
CA VAL A 48 -23.56 0.45 -16.88
C VAL A 48 -24.72 1.28 -16.33
N ASP A 49 -24.95 1.28 -15.02
CA ASP A 49 -26.02 2.09 -14.42
C ASP A 49 -25.83 3.60 -14.66
N ILE A 50 -24.58 4.09 -14.60
CA ILE A 50 -24.26 5.49 -14.91
C ILE A 50 -24.54 5.79 -16.38
N TRP A 51 -24.05 4.96 -17.29
CA TRP A 51 -24.19 5.19 -18.72
C TRP A 51 -25.64 5.03 -19.20
N ASP A 52 -26.40 4.07 -18.65
CA ASP A 52 -27.83 3.86 -18.94
C ASP A 52 -28.63 5.14 -18.60
N LYS A 53 -28.39 5.70 -17.41
CA LYS A 53 -29.02 6.96 -16.99
C LYS A 53 -28.58 8.16 -17.82
N GLU A 54 -27.28 8.28 -18.13
CA GLU A 54 -26.77 9.38 -18.96
C GLU A 54 -27.32 9.33 -20.39
N LEU A 55 -27.48 8.14 -20.97
CA LEU A 55 -28.06 7.95 -22.29
C LEU A 55 -29.56 8.29 -22.30
N GLU A 56 -30.29 7.87 -21.26
CA GLU A 56 -31.71 8.21 -21.09
C GLU A 56 -31.93 9.72 -20.96
N ILE A 57 -31.12 10.42 -20.16
CA ILE A 57 -31.18 11.88 -20.00
C ILE A 57 -30.88 12.61 -21.33
N ARG A 58 -29.97 12.07 -22.14
CA ARG A 58 -29.59 12.67 -23.43
C ARG A 58 -30.70 12.57 -24.47
N ASN A 59 -31.34 11.42 -24.60
CA ASN A 59 -32.48 11.20 -25.49
C ASN A 59 -33.23 9.92 -25.10
N SER A 60 -34.34 10.08 -24.37
CA SER A 60 -35.12 8.96 -23.82
C SER A 60 -35.76 8.08 -24.92
N GLU A 61 -36.30 8.67 -25.99
CA GLU A 61 -36.96 7.91 -27.06
C GLU A 61 -35.99 7.04 -27.85
N ASP A 62 -34.85 7.62 -28.27
CA ASP A 62 -33.78 6.90 -28.98
C ASP A 62 -33.16 5.81 -28.09
N HIS A 63 -32.93 6.09 -26.81
CA HIS A 63 -32.39 5.12 -25.86
C HIS A 63 -33.33 3.93 -25.66
N LEU A 64 -34.64 4.18 -25.51
CA LEU A 64 -35.63 3.12 -25.34
C LEU A 64 -35.74 2.24 -26.61
N GLN A 65 -35.69 2.84 -27.80
CA GLN A 65 -35.67 2.09 -29.06
C GLN A 65 -34.40 1.24 -29.18
N TRP A 66 -33.24 1.81 -28.85
CA TRP A 66 -31.96 1.12 -28.88
C TRP A 66 -31.91 -0.07 -27.90
N LYS A 67 -32.42 0.07 -26.67
CA LYS A 67 -32.54 -1.05 -25.71
C LYS A 67 -33.41 -2.16 -26.27
N LYS A 68 -34.55 -1.83 -26.89
CA LYS A 68 -35.44 -2.82 -27.53
C LYS A 68 -34.76 -3.56 -28.69
N GLN A 69 -34.02 -2.85 -29.55
CA GLN A 69 -33.31 -3.45 -30.69
C GLN A 69 -32.24 -4.45 -30.26
N ASN A 70 -31.57 -4.19 -29.13
CA ASN A 70 -30.51 -5.06 -28.60
C ASN A 70 -31.02 -6.09 -27.57
N GLY A 71 -32.33 -6.13 -27.30
CA GLY A 71 -32.91 -7.03 -26.30
C GLY A 71 -32.45 -6.75 -24.86
N ILE A 72 -32.09 -5.50 -24.56
CA ILE A 72 -31.60 -5.07 -23.25
C ILE A 72 -32.78 -4.80 -22.32
N THR A 73 -32.80 -5.47 -21.17
CA THR A 73 -33.75 -5.33 -20.08
C THR A 73 -33.02 -4.98 -18.78
N GLU A 74 -33.75 -4.51 -17.77
CA GLU A 74 -33.15 -4.26 -16.45
C GLU A 74 -32.52 -5.51 -15.82
N GLU A 75 -33.00 -6.70 -16.19
CA GLU A 75 -32.50 -7.97 -15.67
C GLU A 75 -31.19 -8.42 -16.32
N ASN A 76 -30.93 -8.00 -17.57
CA ASN A 76 -29.79 -8.50 -18.36
C ASN A 76 -28.77 -7.42 -18.75
N LYS A 77 -29.04 -6.14 -18.47
CA LYS A 77 -28.23 -5.00 -18.94
C LYS A 77 -26.75 -5.09 -18.61
N TYR A 78 -26.39 -5.69 -17.47
CA TYR A 78 -24.99 -5.84 -17.06
C TYR A 78 -24.16 -6.76 -17.97
N ASN A 79 -24.81 -7.63 -18.74
CA ASN A 79 -24.14 -8.45 -19.77
C ASN A 79 -23.75 -7.64 -21.01
N PHE A 80 -24.27 -6.41 -21.14
CA PHE A 80 -24.09 -5.54 -22.31
C PHE A 80 -23.12 -4.38 -22.05
N TYR A 81 -22.22 -4.52 -21.08
CA TYR A 81 -21.22 -3.49 -20.71
C TYR A 81 -20.54 -2.85 -21.93
N SER A 82 -19.99 -3.67 -22.83
CA SER A 82 -19.26 -3.21 -24.02
C SER A 82 -20.15 -2.41 -24.97
N ILE A 83 -21.41 -2.82 -25.12
CA ILE A 83 -22.39 -2.16 -25.98
C ILE A 83 -22.81 -0.81 -25.38
N PHE A 84 -22.95 -0.72 -24.05
CA PHE A 84 -23.18 0.57 -23.37
C PHE A 84 -21.98 1.51 -23.51
N TYR A 85 -20.75 1.00 -23.37
CA TYR A 85 -19.53 1.78 -23.56
C TYR A 85 -19.44 2.35 -24.99
N GLU A 86 -19.62 1.49 -26.00
CA GLU A 86 -19.66 1.90 -27.42
C GLU A 86 -20.74 2.96 -27.66
N ARG A 87 -21.97 2.72 -27.21
CA ARG A 87 -23.09 3.67 -27.39
C ARG A 87 -22.81 5.02 -26.74
N ARG A 88 -22.12 5.03 -25.61
CA ARG A 88 -21.85 6.24 -24.82
C ARG A 88 -20.72 7.09 -25.39
N PHE A 89 -19.69 6.48 -25.97
CA PHE A 89 -18.45 7.16 -26.36
C PHE A 89 -18.14 7.12 -27.87
N GLU A 90 -18.78 6.26 -28.67
CA GLU A 90 -18.56 6.17 -30.13
C GLU A 90 -19.67 6.87 -30.95
N LYS A 91 -20.19 8.00 -30.48
CA LYS A 91 -20.90 8.94 -31.37
C LYS A 91 -19.85 9.52 -32.33
N ASP A 92 -19.90 9.16 -33.61
CA ASP A 92 -19.13 9.68 -34.77
C ASP A 92 -18.21 8.67 -35.49
N ASN A 93 -18.66 7.44 -35.76
CA ASN A 93 -17.93 6.45 -36.58
C ASN A 93 -16.44 6.28 -36.19
N GLY A 94 -16.17 6.20 -34.88
CA GLY A 94 -14.82 5.99 -34.36
C GLY A 94 -13.91 7.22 -34.29
N LYS A 95 -14.39 8.44 -34.58
CA LYS A 95 -13.55 9.66 -34.52
C LYS A 95 -13.22 10.15 -33.11
N ARG A 96 -13.99 9.77 -32.08
CA ARG A 96 -13.81 10.18 -30.67
C ARG A 96 -13.33 9.07 -29.73
N TYR A 97 -12.47 8.17 -30.21
CA TYR A 97 -11.93 7.05 -29.42
C TYR A 97 -11.27 7.47 -28.10
N ARG A 98 -10.83 8.73 -27.98
CA ARG A 98 -10.19 9.26 -26.77
C ARG A 98 -11.16 9.53 -25.63
N ASP A 99 -12.44 9.80 -25.89
CA ASP A 99 -13.37 10.24 -24.83
C ASP A 99 -13.64 9.12 -23.80
N GLY A 100 -13.86 7.89 -24.28
CA GLY A 100 -14.07 6.72 -23.41
C GLY A 100 -12.78 6.31 -22.69
N TYR A 101 -11.65 6.37 -23.38
CA TYR A 101 -10.33 6.14 -22.79
C TYR A 101 -10.04 7.14 -21.66
N SER A 102 -10.14 8.43 -21.94
CA SER A 102 -9.89 9.49 -20.96
C SER A 102 -10.88 9.43 -19.79
N PHE A 103 -12.12 8.99 -20.02
CA PHE A 103 -13.07 8.73 -18.94
C PHE A 103 -12.59 7.62 -18.01
N LEU A 104 -12.18 6.45 -18.54
CA LEU A 104 -11.68 5.34 -17.73
C LEU A 104 -10.39 5.72 -17.00
N GLU A 105 -9.46 6.38 -17.69
CA GLU A 105 -8.21 6.90 -17.11
C GLU A 105 -8.48 7.84 -15.93
N SER A 106 -9.43 8.77 -16.05
CA SER A 106 -9.78 9.71 -14.97
C SER A 106 -10.37 9.03 -13.72
N ILE A 107 -10.98 7.86 -13.88
CA ILE A 107 -11.50 7.06 -12.77
C ILE A 107 -10.35 6.31 -12.09
N MET A 108 -9.41 5.78 -12.88
CA MET A 108 -8.29 4.99 -12.38
C MET A 108 -7.20 5.87 -11.74
N GLU A 109 -6.96 7.10 -12.24
CA GLU A 109 -5.97 8.03 -11.71
C GLU A 109 -6.19 8.38 -10.23
N LYS A 110 -7.45 8.43 -9.81
CA LYS A 110 -7.84 8.74 -8.42
C LYS A 110 -7.90 7.51 -7.52
N ALA A 111 -7.68 6.32 -8.07
CA ALA A 111 -7.77 5.09 -7.32
C ALA A 111 -6.51 4.87 -6.47
N HIS A 112 -6.70 4.38 -5.26
CA HIS A 112 -5.62 3.99 -4.37
C HIS A 112 -5.78 2.54 -3.96
N PRO A 113 -4.71 1.73 -3.99
CA PRO A 113 -4.83 0.33 -3.64
C PRO A 113 -5.34 0.13 -2.22
N SER A 114 -6.36 -0.71 -2.08
CA SER A 114 -6.84 -1.15 -0.79
C SER A 114 -5.86 -2.15 -0.13
N CYS A 115 -6.03 -2.43 1.16
CA CYS A 115 -5.14 -3.34 1.89
C CYS A 115 -5.13 -4.76 1.31
N GLY A 116 -6.20 -5.20 0.65
CA GLY A 116 -6.24 -6.49 -0.05
C GLY A 116 -5.20 -6.60 -1.16
N TYR A 117 -4.96 -5.53 -1.92
CA TYR A 117 -3.92 -5.50 -2.95
C TYR A 117 -2.51 -5.51 -2.34
N VAL A 118 -2.32 -4.84 -1.20
CA VAL A 118 -1.05 -4.87 -0.46
C VAL A 118 -0.72 -6.29 -0.01
N TYR A 119 -1.68 -6.98 0.62
CA TYR A 119 -1.52 -8.37 1.05
C TYR A 119 -1.33 -9.33 -0.13
N LEU A 120 -2.07 -9.14 -1.22
CA LEU A 120 -1.88 -9.91 -2.45
C LEU A 120 -0.45 -9.74 -3.00
N ALA A 121 0.04 -8.50 -3.09
CA ALA A 121 1.40 -8.22 -3.56
C ALA A 121 2.48 -8.87 -2.68
N LEU A 122 2.32 -8.79 -1.35
CA LEU A 122 3.22 -9.46 -0.41
C LEU A 122 3.16 -10.98 -0.56
N MET A 123 1.97 -11.56 -0.76
CA MET A 123 1.80 -12.98 -1.01
C MET A 123 2.47 -13.43 -2.30
N MET A 124 2.29 -12.68 -3.38
CA MET A 124 2.94 -12.98 -4.66
C MET A 124 4.46 -12.90 -4.57
N ALA A 125 5.00 -11.99 -3.75
CA ALA A 125 6.43 -11.82 -3.59
C ALA A 125 7.08 -12.83 -2.62
N LYS A 126 6.35 -13.27 -1.59
CA LYS A 126 6.89 -14.11 -0.51
C LYS A 126 6.56 -15.60 -0.65
N THR A 127 5.69 -15.99 -1.58
CA THR A 127 5.18 -17.38 -1.69
C THR A 127 5.16 -17.87 -3.13
N ILE A 128 4.85 -19.16 -3.30
CA ILE A 128 4.63 -19.78 -4.63
C ILE A 128 3.31 -19.36 -5.28
N ASN A 129 2.44 -18.62 -4.57
CA ASN A 129 1.17 -18.09 -5.07
C ASN A 129 1.42 -16.75 -5.77
N ASN A 130 2.18 -16.79 -6.86
CA ASN A 130 2.78 -15.62 -7.49
C ASN A 130 2.15 -15.21 -8.82
N VAL A 131 0.93 -15.69 -9.12
CA VAL A 131 0.23 -15.41 -10.38
C VAL A 131 -1.10 -14.73 -10.12
N VAL A 132 -1.30 -13.59 -10.78
CA VAL A 132 -2.59 -12.91 -10.91
C VAL A 132 -2.99 -12.91 -12.37
N ILE A 133 -4.23 -13.29 -12.64
CA ILE A 133 -4.89 -13.14 -13.93
C ILE A 133 -6.02 -12.15 -13.72
N THR A 134 -6.11 -11.11 -14.54
CA THR A 134 -7.15 -10.09 -14.37
C THR A 134 -7.73 -9.63 -15.69
N THR A 135 -9.02 -9.29 -15.63
CA THR A 135 -9.75 -8.60 -16.70
C THR A 135 -9.82 -7.09 -16.43
N ASN A 136 -9.19 -6.61 -15.36
CA ASN A 136 -9.19 -5.20 -14.99
C ASN A 136 -8.12 -4.45 -15.79
N PHE A 137 -8.43 -3.22 -16.15
CA PHE A 137 -7.51 -2.32 -16.84
C PHE A 137 -6.61 -1.55 -15.86
N ASP A 138 -7.02 -1.45 -14.59
CA ASP A 138 -6.29 -0.72 -13.55
C ASP A 138 -4.89 -1.28 -13.29
N HIS A 139 -4.09 -0.49 -12.57
CA HIS A 139 -2.68 -0.79 -12.30
C HIS A 139 -2.44 -1.26 -10.84
N LEU A 140 -3.51 -1.53 -10.09
CA LEU A 140 -3.43 -1.64 -8.63
C LEU A 140 -2.54 -2.80 -8.16
N THR A 141 -2.52 -3.90 -8.93
CA THR A 141 -1.74 -5.10 -8.59
C THR A 141 -0.24 -4.85 -8.78
N GLU A 142 0.16 -4.42 -9.97
CA GLU A 142 1.55 -4.13 -10.31
C GLU A 142 2.13 -2.98 -9.47
N ASP A 143 1.34 -1.93 -9.22
CA ASP A 143 1.72 -0.83 -8.35
C ASP A 143 1.98 -1.32 -6.92
N CYS A 144 1.16 -2.22 -6.39
CA CYS A 144 1.39 -2.74 -5.04
C CYS A 144 2.63 -3.63 -4.95
N ILE A 145 2.91 -4.42 -5.98
CA ILE A 145 4.11 -5.26 -6.03
C ILE A 145 5.37 -4.37 -6.01
N VAL A 146 5.37 -3.31 -6.81
CA VAL A 146 6.50 -2.37 -6.87
C VAL A 146 6.61 -1.56 -5.57
N ARG A 147 5.51 -0.98 -5.08
CA ARG A 147 5.53 -0.05 -3.95
C ARG A 147 5.72 -0.75 -2.60
N TYR A 148 4.96 -1.82 -2.33
CA TYR A 148 4.91 -2.44 -1.00
C TYR A 148 5.74 -3.72 -0.88
N ALA A 149 5.74 -4.55 -1.92
CA ALA A 149 6.64 -5.71 -1.94
C ALA A 149 8.07 -5.36 -2.38
N GLN A 150 8.27 -4.15 -2.95
CA GLN A 150 9.57 -3.63 -3.39
C GLN A 150 10.32 -4.64 -4.28
N THR A 151 9.58 -5.23 -5.22
CA THR A 151 10.07 -6.18 -6.22
C THR A 151 9.46 -5.86 -7.59
N LEU A 152 10.06 -6.37 -8.66
CA LEU A 152 9.59 -6.11 -10.03
C LEU A 152 8.70 -7.26 -10.52
N PRO A 153 7.42 -6.99 -10.83
CA PRO A 153 6.55 -7.98 -11.44
C PRO A 153 6.88 -8.18 -12.92
N MET A 154 6.53 -9.36 -13.45
CA MET A 154 6.34 -9.57 -14.88
C MET A 154 4.90 -9.22 -15.23
N VAL A 155 4.69 -8.10 -15.93
CA VAL A 155 3.38 -7.69 -16.42
C VAL A 155 3.21 -8.14 -17.86
N VAL A 156 2.26 -9.06 -18.10
CA VAL A 156 1.89 -9.55 -19.42
C VAL A 156 0.59 -8.87 -19.81
N GLY A 157 0.72 -7.68 -20.40
CA GLY A 157 -0.40 -6.81 -20.77
C GLY A 157 -0.84 -6.89 -22.23
N HIS A 158 -0.36 -7.86 -23.01
CA HIS A 158 -0.68 -8.01 -24.42
C HIS A 158 -0.60 -9.47 -24.85
N GLU A 159 -1.46 -9.90 -25.78
CA GLU A 159 -1.51 -11.28 -26.27
C GLU A 159 -0.19 -11.73 -26.92
N ASN A 160 0.54 -10.80 -27.55
CA ASN A 160 1.88 -11.05 -28.11
C ASN A 160 2.93 -11.35 -27.03
N LEU A 161 2.70 -10.99 -25.77
CA LEU A 161 3.60 -11.30 -24.66
C LEU A 161 3.25 -12.62 -23.97
N ALA A 162 2.10 -13.22 -24.29
CA ALA A 162 1.62 -14.43 -23.61
C ALA A 162 2.57 -15.63 -23.73
N HIS A 163 3.36 -15.71 -24.81
CA HIS A 163 4.35 -16.78 -25.01
C HIS A 163 5.53 -16.72 -24.02
N TYR A 164 5.73 -15.60 -23.32
CA TYR A 164 6.74 -15.49 -22.24
C TYR A 164 6.27 -16.12 -20.92
N ILE A 165 5.00 -16.51 -20.82
CA ILE A 165 4.46 -17.26 -19.68
C ILE A 165 4.97 -18.70 -19.78
N THR A 166 6.16 -18.92 -19.23
CA THR A 166 6.87 -20.20 -19.23
C THR A 166 7.07 -20.67 -17.79
N GLN A 167 6.85 -21.96 -17.55
CA GLN A 167 7.05 -22.55 -16.23
C GLN A 167 8.53 -22.93 -16.01
N PRO A 168 9.05 -22.83 -14.77
CA PRO A 168 8.39 -22.32 -13.58
C PRO A 168 8.38 -20.78 -13.52
N LEU A 169 7.24 -20.19 -13.14
CA LEU A 169 7.15 -18.76 -12.85
C LEU A 169 7.77 -18.48 -11.47
N SER A 170 8.90 -17.76 -11.43
CA SER A 170 9.65 -17.47 -10.20
C SER A 170 9.42 -16.07 -9.63
N ARG A 171 8.98 -15.12 -10.45
CA ARG A 171 8.66 -13.74 -10.04
C ARG A 171 7.15 -13.48 -10.06
N PRO A 172 6.63 -12.53 -9.25
CA PRO A 172 5.25 -12.09 -9.31
C PRO A 172 4.83 -11.80 -10.75
N THR A 173 3.79 -12.44 -11.24
CA THR A 173 3.35 -12.37 -12.63
C THR A 173 1.90 -11.88 -12.68
N VAL A 174 1.67 -10.77 -13.38
CA VAL A 174 0.35 -10.15 -13.57
C VAL A 174 -0.04 -10.28 -15.04
N ILE A 175 -1.12 -10.99 -15.31
CA ILE A 175 -1.62 -11.29 -16.66
C ILE A 175 -2.90 -10.50 -16.89
N LYS A 176 -2.88 -9.57 -17.85
CA LYS A 176 -4.03 -8.70 -18.16
C LYS A 176 -4.63 -9.14 -19.51
N ILE A 177 -5.76 -9.84 -19.45
CA ILE A 177 -6.34 -10.53 -20.62
C ILE A 177 -6.83 -9.54 -21.70
N HIS A 178 -7.46 -8.44 -21.28
CA HIS A 178 -8.05 -7.44 -22.20
C HIS A 178 -7.10 -6.33 -22.62
N ARG A 179 -5.81 -6.62 -22.55
CA ARG A 179 -4.72 -5.66 -22.69
C ARG A 179 -4.64 -4.63 -21.57
N ASP A 180 -3.47 -4.05 -21.43
CA ASP A 180 -3.26 -2.89 -20.58
C ASP A 180 -4.02 -1.66 -21.13
N LEU A 181 -4.38 -0.73 -20.24
CA LEU A 181 -4.97 0.55 -20.61
C LEU A 181 -4.12 1.26 -21.67
N LEU A 182 -2.78 1.22 -21.56
CA LEU A 182 -1.89 1.87 -22.51
C LEU A 182 -1.72 1.14 -23.86
N LEU A 183 -2.33 -0.05 -24.01
CA LEU A 183 -2.13 -0.94 -25.16
C LEU A 183 -3.39 -1.11 -26.01
N ASN A 184 -4.21 -0.05 -26.11
CA ASN A 184 -5.51 -0.05 -26.79
C ASN A 184 -6.44 -1.13 -26.19
N PRO A 185 -7.05 -0.85 -25.02
CA PRO A 185 -7.72 -1.82 -24.19
C PRO A 185 -8.93 -2.40 -24.92
N ILE A 186 -9.07 -3.72 -24.84
CA ILE A 186 -10.12 -4.48 -25.50
C ILE A 186 -11.43 -4.25 -24.74
N ASN A 187 -12.24 -3.34 -25.25
CA ASN A 187 -13.53 -2.96 -24.67
C ASN A 187 -14.69 -3.10 -25.67
N LYS A 188 -14.39 -3.53 -26.90
CA LYS A 188 -15.36 -3.61 -27.99
C LYS A 188 -16.01 -4.98 -28.07
N THR A 189 -17.26 -4.99 -28.48
CA THR A 189 -18.11 -6.19 -28.55
C THR A 189 -17.51 -7.24 -29.50
N VAL A 190 -16.87 -6.81 -30.59
CA VAL A 190 -16.23 -7.71 -31.57
C VAL A 190 -14.98 -8.38 -31.00
N GLU A 191 -14.21 -7.65 -30.20
CA GLU A 191 -12.92 -8.09 -29.66
C GLU A 191 -13.07 -9.00 -28.43
N LEU A 192 -14.14 -8.84 -27.65
CA LEU A 192 -14.46 -9.63 -26.46
C LEU A 192 -15.14 -10.98 -26.74
N ASN A 193 -15.37 -11.31 -28.01
CA ASN A 193 -16.06 -12.55 -28.39
C ASN A 193 -15.18 -13.81 -28.29
N LYS A 194 -13.86 -13.67 -28.37
CA LYS A 194 -12.96 -14.82 -28.36
C LYS A 194 -11.60 -14.46 -27.78
N LEU A 195 -11.09 -15.33 -26.91
CA LEU A 195 -9.75 -15.24 -26.39
C LEU A 195 -8.71 -15.55 -27.50
N TYR A 196 -7.62 -14.79 -27.57
CA TYR A 196 -6.53 -15.07 -28.50
C TYR A 196 -5.90 -16.45 -28.20
N GLU A 197 -5.47 -17.17 -29.25
CA GLU A 197 -4.86 -18.50 -29.10
C GLU A 197 -3.63 -18.49 -28.19
N SER A 198 -2.85 -17.40 -28.21
CA SER A 198 -1.69 -17.24 -27.34
C SER A 198 -2.09 -17.17 -25.86
N TRP A 199 -3.23 -16.55 -25.55
CA TRP A 199 -3.81 -16.58 -24.20
C TRP A 199 -4.36 -17.95 -23.84
N GLU A 200 -5.04 -18.66 -24.76
CA GLU A 200 -5.51 -20.02 -24.50
C GLU A 200 -4.36 -20.94 -24.06
N LYS A 201 -3.22 -20.89 -24.77
CA LYS A 201 -2.01 -21.67 -24.43
C LYS A 201 -1.39 -21.28 -23.09
N ALA A 202 -1.32 -19.97 -22.81
CA ALA A 202 -0.76 -19.49 -21.56
C ALA A 202 -1.60 -19.87 -20.34
N LEU A 203 -2.94 -19.73 -20.44
CA LEU A 203 -3.85 -20.11 -19.37
C LEU A 203 -3.89 -21.62 -19.14
N ASP A 204 -3.78 -22.43 -20.21
CA ASP A 204 -3.65 -23.89 -20.11
C ASP A 204 -2.42 -24.32 -19.30
N SER A 205 -1.28 -23.68 -19.56
CA SER A 205 -0.03 -23.88 -18.80
C SER A 205 -0.15 -23.43 -17.33
N ILE A 206 -0.99 -22.44 -17.03
CA ILE A 206 -1.20 -21.98 -15.66
C ILE A 206 -2.16 -22.91 -14.92
N PHE A 207 -3.32 -23.21 -15.48
CA PHE A 207 -4.36 -23.99 -14.79
C PHE A 207 -4.00 -25.47 -14.61
N SER A 208 -3.05 -25.99 -15.38
CA SER A 208 -2.44 -27.31 -15.12
C SER A 208 -1.57 -27.36 -13.85
N VAL A 209 -1.19 -26.21 -13.29
CA VAL A 209 -0.27 -26.13 -12.14
C VAL A 209 -0.89 -25.38 -10.95
N TYR A 210 -1.69 -24.35 -11.22
CA TYR A 210 -2.24 -23.43 -10.23
C TYR A 210 -3.74 -23.65 -10.06
N HIS A 211 -4.19 -23.77 -8.81
CA HIS A 211 -5.60 -23.75 -8.43
C HIS A 211 -6.15 -22.32 -8.58
N PRO A 212 -7.13 -22.08 -9.47
CA PRO A 212 -7.65 -20.74 -9.67
C PRO A 212 -8.63 -20.35 -8.56
N ILE A 213 -8.38 -19.19 -7.94
CA ILE A 213 -9.28 -18.53 -6.98
C ILE A 213 -9.88 -17.31 -7.67
N PHE A 214 -11.16 -17.37 -8.03
CA PHE A 214 -11.89 -16.27 -8.63
C PHE A 214 -12.42 -15.33 -7.54
N ILE A 215 -12.02 -14.06 -7.56
CA ILE A 215 -12.41 -13.05 -6.56
C ILE A 215 -12.86 -11.78 -7.27
N GLY A 216 -14.04 -11.27 -6.90
CA GLY A 216 -14.59 -10.06 -7.54
C GLY A 216 -14.92 -10.22 -9.02
N TYR A 217 -15.00 -11.46 -9.51
CA TYR A 217 -15.26 -11.82 -10.89
C TYR A 217 -16.67 -12.42 -11.02
N ALA A 218 -17.55 -11.69 -11.70
CA ALA A 218 -18.96 -12.07 -11.90
C ALA A 218 -19.17 -13.07 -13.04
N GLY A 219 -18.14 -13.38 -13.84
CA GLY A 219 -18.27 -14.24 -15.02
C GLY A 219 -18.95 -13.56 -16.21
N ASN A 220 -19.12 -12.24 -16.22
CA ASN A 220 -19.79 -11.55 -17.34
C ASN A 220 -18.90 -11.43 -18.58
N ASP A 221 -17.60 -11.73 -18.45
CA ASP A 221 -16.67 -11.75 -19.58
C ASP A 221 -16.80 -13.07 -20.35
N LYS A 222 -17.38 -12.93 -21.55
CA LYS A 222 -17.65 -14.03 -22.46
C LYS A 222 -16.37 -14.72 -22.94
N SER A 223 -15.31 -13.98 -23.24
CA SER A 223 -14.07 -14.57 -23.77
C SER A 223 -13.44 -15.56 -22.78
N VAL A 224 -13.36 -15.18 -21.50
CA VAL A 224 -12.80 -16.01 -20.44
C VAL A 224 -13.76 -17.14 -20.07
N MET A 225 -15.06 -16.85 -19.96
CA MET A 225 -16.03 -17.90 -19.64
C MET A 225 -16.15 -18.95 -20.74
N ASP A 226 -16.19 -18.56 -22.02
CA ASP A 226 -16.24 -19.50 -23.15
C ASP A 226 -14.98 -20.39 -23.17
N PHE A 227 -13.80 -19.82 -22.86
CA PHE A 227 -12.57 -20.58 -22.69
C PHE A 227 -12.66 -21.60 -21.55
N LEU A 228 -13.19 -21.21 -20.38
CA LEU A 228 -13.39 -22.12 -19.24
C LEU A 228 -14.38 -23.24 -19.59
N TYR A 229 -15.48 -22.91 -20.27
CA TYR A 229 -16.50 -23.87 -20.70
C TYR A 229 -15.98 -24.86 -21.74
N LYS A 230 -15.17 -24.40 -22.70
CA LYS A 230 -14.51 -25.23 -23.71
C LYS A 230 -13.58 -26.27 -23.09
N ASN A 231 -13.02 -26.01 -21.90
CA ASN A 231 -12.02 -26.86 -21.24
C ASN A 231 -12.56 -27.52 -19.96
N ILE A 232 -13.88 -27.71 -19.83
CA ILE A 232 -14.48 -28.41 -18.67
C ILE A 232 -13.90 -29.81 -18.47
N ASP A 233 -13.65 -30.54 -19.56
CA ASP A 233 -13.12 -31.91 -19.48
C ASP A 233 -11.74 -31.94 -18.80
N LYS A 234 -10.92 -30.90 -18.98
CA LYS A 234 -9.61 -30.80 -18.32
C LYS A 234 -9.73 -30.70 -16.80
N PHE A 235 -10.73 -29.99 -16.29
CA PHE A 235 -11.02 -29.97 -14.85
C PHE A 235 -11.52 -31.33 -14.35
N ASN A 236 -12.32 -32.03 -15.15
CA ASN A 236 -12.90 -33.32 -14.76
C ASN A 236 -11.92 -34.49 -14.84
N ASN A 237 -10.90 -34.38 -15.70
CA ASN A 237 -9.83 -35.37 -15.87
C ASN A 237 -8.61 -35.10 -14.99
N ASP A 238 -8.70 -34.15 -14.05
CA ASP A 238 -7.59 -33.69 -13.20
C ASP A 238 -6.36 -33.17 -13.99
N GLU A 239 -6.54 -32.80 -15.26
CA GLU A 239 -5.52 -32.11 -16.07
C GLU A 239 -5.35 -30.66 -15.60
N TRP A 240 -6.45 -30.04 -15.17
CA TRP A 240 -6.48 -28.70 -14.57
C TRP A 240 -6.95 -28.76 -13.12
N ALA A 241 -6.37 -27.88 -12.31
CA ALA A 241 -6.63 -27.77 -10.90
C ALA A 241 -8.05 -27.27 -10.59
N CYS A 242 -8.70 -27.84 -9.57
CA CYS A 242 -10.09 -27.54 -9.21
C CYS A 242 -10.31 -26.04 -8.89
N PRO A 243 -11.36 -25.39 -9.42
CA PRO A 243 -11.57 -23.95 -9.24
C PRO A 243 -12.29 -23.62 -7.93
N TYR A 244 -11.87 -22.52 -7.30
CA TYR A 244 -12.53 -21.88 -6.15
C TYR A 244 -13.16 -20.56 -6.59
N TRP A 245 -14.45 -20.38 -6.33
CA TRP A 245 -15.19 -19.18 -6.71
C TRP A 245 -15.75 -18.46 -5.50
N LEU A 246 -15.29 -17.24 -5.28
CA LEU A 246 -15.69 -16.42 -4.13
C LEU A 246 -16.77 -15.43 -4.54
N ILE A 247 -17.90 -15.45 -3.82
CA ILE A 247 -19.04 -14.55 -4.03
C ILE A 247 -19.24 -13.66 -2.80
N TYR A 248 -19.44 -12.37 -3.03
CA TYR A 248 -19.61 -11.39 -1.97
C TYR A 248 -20.98 -11.52 -1.27
N GLY A 249 -20.95 -11.65 0.05
CA GLY A 249 -22.12 -11.67 0.92
C GLY A 249 -23.22 -12.64 0.46
N LYS A 250 -24.45 -12.13 0.39
CA LYS A 250 -25.65 -12.88 -0.04
C LYS A 250 -25.99 -12.67 -1.52
N GLN A 251 -25.07 -12.15 -2.33
CA GLN A 251 -25.32 -11.96 -3.76
C GLN A 251 -25.75 -13.28 -4.43
N GLN A 252 -26.63 -13.13 -5.42
CA GLN A 252 -27.07 -14.24 -6.24
C GLN A 252 -25.91 -14.71 -7.11
N ILE A 253 -25.76 -16.03 -7.22
CA ILE A 253 -24.70 -16.62 -8.06
C ILE A 253 -25.13 -16.44 -9.52
N PRO A 254 -24.30 -15.81 -10.37
CA PRO A 254 -24.58 -15.70 -11.80
C PRO A 254 -24.84 -17.07 -12.42
N LYS A 255 -25.83 -17.17 -13.32
CA LYS A 255 -26.30 -18.46 -13.87
C LYS A 255 -25.18 -19.23 -14.56
N ASN A 256 -24.41 -18.55 -15.39
CA ASN A 256 -23.22 -19.06 -16.08
C ASN A 256 -22.15 -19.58 -15.10
N VAL A 257 -21.89 -18.89 -13.99
CA VAL A 257 -20.94 -19.35 -12.95
C VAL A 257 -21.49 -20.58 -12.24
N LYS A 258 -22.77 -20.55 -11.86
CA LYS A 258 -23.44 -21.68 -11.20
C LYS A 258 -23.40 -22.94 -12.06
N ASP A 259 -23.66 -22.81 -13.37
CA ASP A 259 -23.64 -23.94 -14.30
C ASP A 259 -22.22 -24.43 -14.58
N PHE A 260 -21.23 -23.54 -14.63
CA PHE A 260 -19.82 -23.90 -14.74
C PHE A 260 -19.37 -24.74 -13.54
N LEU A 261 -19.60 -24.26 -12.31
CA LEU A 261 -19.21 -24.96 -11.08
C LEU A 261 -19.86 -26.34 -10.95
N LYS A 262 -21.12 -26.51 -11.41
CA LYS A 262 -21.77 -27.83 -11.43
C LYS A 262 -21.06 -28.81 -12.36
N LYS A 263 -20.54 -28.32 -13.50
CA LYS A 263 -19.90 -29.14 -14.52
C LYS A 263 -18.45 -29.50 -14.19
N THR A 264 -17.78 -28.70 -13.35
CA THR A 264 -16.38 -28.89 -12.93
C THR A 264 -16.22 -29.39 -11.49
N ASN A 265 -17.34 -29.62 -10.78
CA ASN A 265 -17.33 -29.96 -9.35
C ASN A 265 -16.54 -28.95 -8.48
N GLY A 266 -16.55 -27.68 -8.89
CA GLY A 266 -15.81 -26.60 -8.23
C GLY A 266 -16.34 -26.23 -6.85
N TYR A 267 -15.58 -25.39 -6.15
CA TYR A 267 -15.92 -24.90 -4.83
C TYR A 267 -16.52 -23.49 -4.89
N LEU A 268 -17.65 -23.30 -4.21
CA LEU A 268 -18.26 -22.00 -3.98
C LEU A 268 -18.03 -21.56 -2.54
N ILE A 269 -17.53 -20.34 -2.37
CA ILE A 269 -17.27 -19.73 -1.06
C ILE A 269 -17.95 -18.36 -0.99
N ARG A 270 -18.58 -18.05 0.14
CA ARG A 270 -19.13 -16.71 0.41
C ARG A 270 -18.20 -15.94 1.34
N HIS A 271 -17.93 -14.67 1.04
CA HIS A 271 -17.01 -13.83 1.80
C HIS A 271 -17.57 -12.41 2.02
N ASN A 272 -17.00 -11.61 2.94
CA ASN A 272 -17.50 -10.25 3.22
C ASN A 272 -16.63 -9.13 2.61
N GLY A 273 -15.81 -9.44 1.60
CA GLY A 273 -15.02 -8.43 0.88
C GLY A 273 -13.69 -8.95 0.35
N PHE A 274 -13.14 -8.29 -0.67
CA PHE A 274 -11.83 -8.60 -1.23
C PHE A 274 -10.73 -8.42 -0.17
N ASP A 275 -10.70 -7.26 0.49
CA ASP A 275 -9.71 -6.94 1.52
C ASP A 275 -9.68 -7.95 2.68
N GLN A 276 -10.86 -8.38 3.15
CA GLN A 276 -10.97 -9.40 4.19
C GLN A 276 -10.38 -10.74 3.73
N VAL A 277 -10.68 -11.16 2.49
CA VAL A 277 -10.19 -12.42 1.93
C VAL A 277 -8.66 -12.42 1.92
N LEU A 278 -8.05 -11.42 1.31
CA LEU A 278 -6.60 -11.39 1.13
C LEU A 278 -5.86 -11.20 2.46
N THR A 279 -6.44 -10.45 3.41
CA THR A 279 -5.90 -10.33 4.77
C THR A 279 -5.90 -11.68 5.49
N GLN A 280 -7.01 -12.41 5.48
CA GLN A 280 -7.10 -13.70 6.18
C GLN A 280 -6.25 -14.79 5.54
N LEU A 281 -6.19 -14.84 4.21
CA LEU A 281 -5.30 -15.77 3.51
C LEU A 281 -3.82 -15.44 3.79
N SER A 282 -3.47 -14.15 3.89
CA SER A 282 -2.11 -13.73 4.23
C SER A 282 -1.74 -14.09 5.67
N PHE A 283 -2.64 -13.86 6.63
CA PHE A 283 -2.44 -14.28 8.02
C PHE A 283 -2.34 -15.80 8.16
N ALA A 284 -3.11 -16.56 7.37
CA ALA A 284 -3.00 -18.01 7.34
C ALA A 284 -1.60 -18.50 6.93
N LEU A 285 -0.90 -17.73 6.10
CA LEU A 285 0.48 -17.99 5.64
C LEU A 285 1.55 -17.25 6.45
N ASN A 286 1.19 -16.63 7.59
CA ASN A 286 2.09 -15.81 8.42
C ASN A 286 2.75 -14.66 7.63
N ILE A 287 2.02 -14.06 6.69
CA ILE A 287 2.48 -12.91 5.92
C ILE A 287 2.07 -11.63 6.64
N GLU A 288 3.07 -10.94 7.16
CA GLU A 288 2.91 -9.65 7.83
C GLU A 288 3.23 -8.48 6.90
N LEU A 289 2.61 -7.34 7.19
CA LEU A 289 2.97 -6.05 6.60
C LEU A 289 4.41 -5.70 7.02
N PRO A 290 5.20 -5.06 6.13
CA PRO A 290 6.52 -4.58 6.52
C PRO A 290 6.37 -3.55 7.65
N ASP A 291 7.27 -3.60 8.63
CA ASP A 291 7.33 -2.56 9.64
C ASP A 291 7.75 -1.23 9.00
N GLU A 292 7.22 -0.12 9.53
CA GLU A 292 7.43 1.21 8.97
C GLU A 292 8.91 1.56 8.83
N ASN A 293 9.72 1.19 9.84
CA ASN A 293 11.15 1.50 9.84
C ASN A 293 11.90 0.75 8.75
N THR A 294 11.70 -0.56 8.62
CA THR A 294 12.30 -1.39 7.56
C THR A 294 11.83 -0.95 6.18
N PHE A 295 10.54 -0.62 6.04
CA PHE A 295 9.99 -0.12 4.77
C PHE A 295 10.68 1.19 4.34
N ILE A 296 10.77 2.16 5.26
CA ILE A 296 11.45 3.44 5.02
C ILE A 296 12.94 3.24 4.77
N GLN A 297 13.60 2.36 5.53
CA GLN A 297 15.02 2.08 5.38
C GLN A 297 15.34 1.53 3.99
N LYS A 298 14.61 0.51 3.54
CA LYS A 298 14.83 -0.09 2.22
C LYS A 298 14.56 0.91 1.09
N THR A 299 13.56 1.77 1.25
CA THR A 299 13.28 2.88 0.31
C THR A 299 14.43 3.88 0.26
N LYS A 300 15.01 4.23 1.42
CA LYS A 300 16.20 5.10 1.50
C LYS A 300 17.44 4.48 0.87
N GLU A 301 17.65 3.18 1.02
CA GLU A 301 18.76 2.46 0.40
C GLU A 301 18.67 2.50 -1.13
N GLN A 302 17.47 2.28 -1.69
CA GLN A 302 17.22 2.42 -3.12
C GLN A 302 17.50 3.84 -3.62
N TYR A 303 17.05 4.86 -2.87
CA TYR A 303 17.31 6.26 -3.20
C TYR A 303 18.82 6.60 -3.15
N LYS A 304 19.54 6.15 -2.12
CA LYS A 304 21.01 6.30 -2.04
C LYS A 304 21.72 5.63 -3.21
N SER A 305 21.29 4.44 -3.61
CA SER A 305 21.86 3.77 -4.79
C SER A 305 21.66 4.58 -6.06
N LEU A 306 20.49 5.20 -6.24
CA LEU A 306 20.23 6.10 -7.37
C LEU A 306 21.16 7.33 -7.33
N LEU A 307 21.30 7.96 -6.16
CA LEU A 307 22.21 9.10 -5.99
C LEU A 307 23.65 8.75 -6.35
N ASN A 308 24.15 7.62 -5.84
CA ASN A 308 25.51 7.15 -6.14
C ASN A 308 25.72 6.94 -7.65
N SER A 309 24.72 6.38 -8.35
CA SER A 309 24.77 6.20 -9.81
C SER A 309 24.83 7.54 -10.56
N VAL A 310 24.06 8.55 -10.12
CA VAL A 310 24.09 9.90 -10.69
C VAL A 310 25.44 10.58 -10.43
N GLU A 311 25.98 10.46 -9.22
CA GLU A 311 27.29 11.01 -8.88
C GLU A 311 28.42 10.40 -9.71
N SER A 312 28.39 9.08 -9.94
CA SER A 312 29.36 8.40 -10.82
C SER A 312 29.37 9.00 -12.23
N ILE A 313 28.17 9.21 -12.81
CA ILE A 313 28.04 9.82 -14.15
C ILE A 313 28.57 11.26 -14.16
N ILE A 314 28.30 12.05 -13.13
CA ILE A 314 28.81 13.44 -13.03
C ILE A 314 30.34 13.45 -12.92
N HIS A 315 30.91 12.51 -12.17
CA HIS A 315 32.35 12.40 -12.02
C HIS A 315 33.05 12.02 -13.33
N GLU A 316 32.43 11.16 -14.15
CA GLU A 316 32.97 10.73 -15.44
C GLU A 316 32.80 11.77 -16.58
N ASN A 317 31.91 12.76 -16.42
CA ASN A 317 31.54 13.68 -17.50
C ASN A 317 31.95 15.14 -17.21
N SER A 318 33.03 15.60 -17.86
CA SER A 318 33.65 16.92 -17.64
C SER A 318 32.70 18.11 -17.89
N ILE A 319 31.70 17.96 -18.76
CA ILE A 319 30.68 18.99 -19.05
C ILE A 319 29.67 19.14 -17.90
N MET A 320 29.38 18.08 -17.13
CA MET A 320 28.45 18.14 -15.99
C MET A 320 29.10 18.63 -14.69
N GLN A 321 30.43 18.58 -14.60
CA GLN A 321 31.17 19.12 -13.45
C GLN A 321 30.98 20.64 -13.29
N SER A 322 30.74 21.38 -14.37
CA SER A 322 30.47 22.82 -14.34
C SER A 322 29.07 23.20 -13.82
N ASN A 323 28.11 22.26 -13.86
CA ASN A 323 26.73 22.44 -13.38
C ASN A 323 26.48 21.81 -12.00
N LYS A 324 27.54 21.33 -11.33
CA LYS A 324 27.48 20.59 -10.05
C LYS A 324 26.74 21.38 -8.96
N GLN A 325 26.95 22.70 -8.87
CA GLN A 325 26.33 23.58 -7.88
C GLN A 325 24.79 23.57 -7.89
N SER A 326 24.16 23.53 -9.07
CA SER A 326 22.68 23.56 -9.17
C SER A 326 22.06 22.25 -8.67
N ILE A 327 22.73 21.12 -8.88
CA ILE A 327 22.25 19.78 -8.49
C ILE A 327 22.50 19.54 -6.99
N THR A 328 23.66 19.96 -6.45
CA THR A 328 23.97 19.84 -5.02
C THR A 328 23.02 20.68 -4.16
N THR A 329 22.60 21.85 -4.65
CA THR A 329 21.67 22.76 -3.94
C THR A 329 20.25 22.20 -3.88
N ILE A 330 19.76 21.54 -4.94
CA ILE A 330 18.45 20.85 -4.94
C ILE A 330 18.46 19.68 -3.97
N ASN A 331 19.54 18.88 -3.96
CA ASN A 331 19.69 17.75 -3.04
C ASN A 331 19.78 18.19 -1.58
N ALA A 332 20.55 19.24 -1.26
CA ALA A 332 20.67 19.78 0.09
C ALA A 332 19.34 20.35 0.61
N ASN A 333 18.58 21.05 -0.23
CA ASN A 333 17.29 21.63 0.17
C ASN A 333 16.19 20.58 0.37
N LEU A 334 16.16 19.51 -0.45
CA LEU A 334 15.20 18.41 -0.26
C LEU A 334 15.53 17.58 0.99
N ILE A 335 16.81 17.27 1.20
CA ILE A 335 17.28 16.55 2.40
C ILE A 335 17.01 17.40 3.66
N ASN A 336 17.23 18.71 3.60
CA ASN A 336 16.95 19.62 4.71
C ASN A 336 15.43 19.71 4.99
N ASN A 337 14.57 19.82 3.98
CA ASN A 337 13.11 19.89 4.18
C ASN A 337 12.52 18.57 4.72
N ILE A 338 13.02 17.41 4.26
CA ILE A 338 12.66 16.10 4.81
C ILE A 338 13.20 15.95 6.24
N SER A 339 14.35 16.55 6.55
CA SER A 339 14.92 16.54 7.90
C SER A 339 14.13 17.42 8.86
N THR A 340 13.69 18.62 8.46
CA THR A 340 12.96 19.55 9.34
C THR A 340 11.57 19.05 9.71
N GLU A 341 10.83 18.45 8.78
CA GLU A 341 9.54 17.82 9.08
C GLU A 341 9.69 16.62 10.02
N LYS A 342 10.74 15.80 9.81
CA LYS A 342 11.06 14.67 10.67
C LYS A 342 11.55 15.07 12.08
N ILE A 343 12.29 16.17 12.21
CA ILE A 343 12.74 16.70 13.52
C ILE A 343 11.55 17.23 14.31
N SER A 344 10.63 17.94 13.64
CA SER A 344 9.41 18.43 14.26
C SER A 344 8.54 17.29 14.82
N ASP A 345 8.42 16.20 14.06
CA ASP A 345 7.70 15.00 14.48
C ASP A 345 8.39 14.28 15.66
N LEU A 346 9.71 14.06 15.58
CA LEU A 346 10.50 13.47 16.66
C LEU A 346 10.40 14.30 17.95
N TYR A 347 10.49 15.62 17.84
CA TYR A 347 10.38 16.50 18.99
C TYR A 347 8.96 16.48 19.59
N SER A 348 7.92 16.46 18.76
CA SER A 348 6.53 16.31 19.21
C SER A 348 6.30 14.98 19.93
N LYS A 349 6.86 13.89 19.41
CA LYS A 349 6.83 12.56 20.02
C LYS A 349 7.57 12.51 21.34
N PHE A 350 8.73 13.16 21.44
CA PHE A 350 9.46 13.33 22.71
C PHE A 350 8.57 14.00 23.76
N ILE A 351 7.95 15.15 23.43
CA ILE A 351 7.09 15.88 24.37
C ILE A 351 5.93 14.99 24.84
N MET A 352 5.27 14.28 23.93
CA MET A 352 4.18 13.36 24.27
C MET A 352 4.64 12.24 25.23
N LEU A 353 5.76 11.57 24.93
CA LEU A 353 6.30 10.50 25.77
C LEU A 353 6.72 11.00 27.15
N PHE A 354 7.38 12.16 27.20
CA PHE A 354 7.80 12.80 28.44
C PHE A 354 6.59 13.20 29.31
N SER A 355 5.55 13.80 28.72
CA SER A 355 4.32 14.15 29.42
C SER A 355 3.57 12.93 29.96
N ASN A 356 3.65 11.79 29.27
CA ASN A 356 3.09 10.51 29.71
C ASN A 356 4.00 9.76 30.69
N GLN A 357 5.06 10.41 31.20
CA GLN A 357 6.04 9.84 32.14
C GLN A 357 6.80 8.62 31.60
N ASN A 358 6.82 8.43 30.28
CA ASN A 358 7.50 7.32 29.65
C ASN A 358 8.97 7.66 29.37
N TYR A 359 9.74 7.87 30.45
CA TYR A 359 11.04 8.52 30.40
C TYR A 359 12.12 7.74 29.65
N SER A 360 12.06 6.40 29.62
CA SER A 360 13.05 5.59 28.88
C SER A 360 12.95 5.84 27.39
N TYR A 361 11.75 5.74 26.81
CA TYR A 361 11.57 6.01 25.37
C TYR A 361 11.70 7.50 25.04
N ALA A 362 11.34 8.40 25.96
CA ALA A 362 11.61 9.82 25.78
C ALA A 362 13.12 10.10 25.72
N PHE A 363 13.93 9.41 26.53
CA PHE A 363 15.37 9.53 26.53
C PHE A 363 15.99 9.07 25.20
N ASP A 364 15.52 7.95 24.64
CA ASP A 364 16.02 7.46 23.34
C ASP A 364 15.84 8.51 22.23
N ILE A 365 14.67 9.18 22.21
CA ILE A 365 14.37 10.21 21.22
C ILE A 365 15.20 11.47 21.44
N ILE A 366 15.30 11.96 22.68
CA ILE A 366 16.06 13.20 22.95
C ILE A 366 17.56 13.00 22.79
N ASN A 367 18.10 11.81 23.12
CA ASN A 367 19.50 11.45 22.86
C ASN A 367 19.80 11.42 21.36
N ASN A 368 18.88 10.89 20.56
CA ASN A 368 19.00 10.97 19.09
C ASN A 368 19.04 12.44 18.61
N LEU A 369 18.18 13.30 19.16
CA LEU A 369 18.13 14.71 18.81
C LEU A 369 19.41 15.48 19.23
N THR A 370 20.02 15.16 20.38
CA THR A 370 21.30 15.77 20.81
C THR A 370 22.49 15.28 19.98
N GLU A 371 22.50 14.02 19.53
CA GLU A 371 23.52 13.51 18.60
C GLU A 371 23.42 14.18 17.23
N LEU A 372 22.20 14.43 16.74
CA LEU A 372 21.96 15.08 15.46
C LEU A 372 22.22 16.60 15.50
N TYR A 373 21.93 17.25 16.63
CA TYR A 373 22.04 18.70 16.82
C TYR A 373 22.79 19.02 18.12
N PRO A 374 24.11 18.78 18.14
CA PRO A 374 24.92 18.90 19.36
C PRO A 374 25.09 20.33 19.87
N ASP A 375 24.68 21.33 19.10
CA ASP A 375 24.73 22.76 19.46
C ASP A 375 23.35 23.31 19.84
N ASN A 376 22.33 22.45 19.95
CA ASN A 376 20.99 22.86 20.37
C ASN A 376 20.83 22.78 21.90
N SER A 377 20.92 23.93 22.56
CA SER A 377 20.80 24.10 24.01
C SER A 377 19.51 23.49 24.59
N GLN A 378 18.39 23.60 23.88
CA GLN A 378 17.08 23.12 24.32
C GLN A 378 17.03 21.59 24.37
N TYR A 379 17.67 20.90 23.41
CA TYR A 379 17.74 19.44 23.41
C TYR A 379 18.60 18.91 24.55
N HIS A 380 19.75 19.54 24.80
CA HIS A 380 20.60 19.23 25.95
C HIS A 380 19.87 19.45 27.29
N ASN A 381 19.14 20.56 27.45
CA ASN A 381 18.30 20.79 28.63
C ASN A 381 17.22 19.70 28.80
N ASN A 382 16.52 19.35 27.72
CA ASN A 382 15.47 18.32 27.76
C ASN A 382 16.04 16.93 28.06
N SER A 383 17.24 16.62 27.55
CA SER A 383 17.99 15.40 27.88
C SER A 383 18.32 15.36 29.38
N GLY A 384 18.88 16.44 29.92
CA GLY A 384 19.19 16.56 31.35
C GLY A 384 17.95 16.41 32.24
N ILE A 385 16.82 17.03 31.87
CA ILE A 385 15.55 16.88 32.61
C ILE A 385 15.04 15.43 32.55
N THR A 386 15.15 14.76 31.40
CA THR A 386 14.72 13.38 31.22
C THR A 386 15.57 12.41 32.04
N LEU A 387 16.89 12.58 32.01
CA LEU A 387 17.84 11.82 32.82
C LEU A 387 17.61 12.04 34.32
N TYR A 388 17.31 13.27 34.73
CA TYR A 388 16.93 13.59 36.11
C TYR A 388 15.65 12.84 36.54
N ALA A 389 14.62 12.80 35.69
CA ALA A 389 13.40 12.05 35.96
C ALA A 389 13.65 10.54 36.07
N MET A 390 14.65 10.03 35.34
CA MET A 390 15.14 8.64 35.44
C MET A 390 16.10 8.41 36.62
N LYS A 391 16.40 9.43 37.44
CA LYS A 391 17.37 9.40 38.56
C LYS A 391 18.82 9.12 38.15
N ARG A 392 19.18 9.39 36.89
CA ARG A 392 20.54 9.29 36.33
C ARG A 392 21.26 10.63 36.47
N TYR A 393 21.59 11.00 37.71
CA TYR A 393 21.99 12.37 38.06
C TYR A 393 23.35 12.80 37.48
N ASP A 394 24.34 11.91 37.43
CA ASP A 394 25.65 12.24 36.86
C ASP A 394 25.58 12.56 35.36
N GLU A 395 24.77 11.80 34.62
CA GLU A 395 24.55 12.02 33.19
C GLU A 395 23.69 13.27 32.96
N ALA A 396 22.68 13.49 33.81
CA ALA A 396 21.86 14.70 33.76
C ALA A 396 22.70 15.96 33.97
N LEU A 397 23.72 15.89 34.82
CA LEU A 397 24.64 17.00 35.09
C LEU A 397 25.43 17.38 33.83
N VAL A 398 26.00 16.40 33.12
CA VAL A 398 26.77 16.64 31.89
C VAL A 398 25.92 17.34 30.82
N GLU A 399 24.72 16.81 30.57
CA GLU A 399 23.82 17.38 29.55
C GLU A 399 23.35 18.79 29.93
N MET A 400 23.06 19.03 31.21
CA MET A 400 22.61 20.34 31.68
C MET A 400 23.75 21.37 31.71
N GLN A 401 24.98 20.97 32.02
CA GLN A 401 26.17 21.83 31.89
C GLN A 401 26.36 22.27 30.45
N LYS A 402 26.24 21.34 29.49
CA LYS A 402 26.30 21.67 28.07
C LYS A 402 25.20 22.63 27.62
N ALA A 403 23.98 22.51 28.16
CA ALA A 403 22.90 23.47 27.89
C ALA A 403 23.23 24.89 28.39
N VAL A 404 23.85 25.00 29.58
CA VAL A 404 24.31 26.28 30.15
C VAL A 404 25.51 26.83 29.37
N GLU A 405 26.45 25.99 28.93
CA GLU A 405 27.58 26.42 28.09
C GLU A 405 27.12 27.01 26.75
N LEU A 406 26.09 26.42 26.14
CA LEU A 406 25.51 26.89 24.87
C LEU A 406 24.68 28.17 25.05
N GLU A 407 23.98 28.33 26.19
CA GLU A 407 23.19 29.53 26.51
C GLU A 407 23.41 29.98 27.97
N PRO A 408 24.53 30.69 28.24
CA PRO A 408 24.93 31.08 29.60
C PRO A 408 24.10 32.20 30.23
N ASP A 409 23.21 32.84 29.46
CA ASP A 409 22.31 33.89 29.97
C ASP A 409 20.87 33.36 30.14
N ASN A 410 20.65 32.04 30.01
CA ASN A 410 19.33 31.43 30.17
C ASN A 410 19.07 31.06 31.63
N ALA A 411 18.36 31.93 32.35
CA ALA A 411 18.04 31.75 33.77
C ALA A 411 17.38 30.41 34.09
N ARG A 412 16.57 29.87 33.17
CA ARG A 412 15.91 28.57 33.33
C ARG A 412 16.90 27.41 33.37
N TYR A 413 17.98 27.46 32.59
CA TYR A 413 19.00 26.42 32.55
C TYR A 413 19.84 26.42 33.82
N HIS A 414 20.29 27.59 34.28
CA HIS A 414 20.93 27.76 35.59
C HIS A 414 20.05 27.23 36.73
N ASN A 415 18.76 27.59 36.72
CA ASN A 415 17.83 27.07 37.71
C ASN A 415 17.70 25.53 37.63
N SER A 416 17.64 24.95 36.43
CA SER A 416 17.50 23.49 36.24
C SER A 416 18.76 22.74 36.64
N LEU A 417 19.95 23.27 36.33
CA LEU A 417 21.24 22.77 36.79
C LEU A 417 21.33 22.76 38.32
N GLY A 418 20.90 23.85 38.97
CA GLY A 418 20.82 23.92 40.43
C GLY A 418 19.87 22.88 41.06
N VAL A 419 18.81 22.46 40.35
CA VAL A 419 17.95 21.35 40.83
C VAL A 419 18.69 20.02 40.81
N ILE A 420 19.42 19.73 39.73
CA ILE A 420 20.19 18.49 39.57
C ILE A 420 21.29 18.42 40.64
N LEU A 421 22.05 19.50 40.82
CA LEU A 421 23.10 19.60 41.85
C LEU A 421 22.55 19.43 43.26
N HIS A 422 21.38 20.02 43.56
CA HIS A 422 20.71 19.84 44.84
C HIS A 422 20.31 18.38 45.09
N ALA A 423 19.78 17.68 44.08
CA ALA A 423 19.46 16.25 44.20
C ALA A 423 20.71 15.38 44.42
N MET A 424 21.86 15.81 43.91
CA MET A 424 23.17 15.21 44.17
C MET A 424 23.79 15.65 45.51
N LYS A 425 23.11 16.49 46.31
CA LYS A 425 23.59 17.08 47.58
C LYS A 425 24.83 17.97 47.44
N ARG A 426 25.09 18.49 46.23
CA ARG A 426 26.18 19.45 45.95
C ARG A 426 25.66 20.87 46.16
N TYR A 427 25.37 21.20 47.43
CA TYR A 427 24.60 22.39 47.78
C TYR A 427 25.33 23.72 47.48
N ASP A 428 26.64 23.77 47.68
CA ASP A 428 27.44 24.97 47.38
C ASP A 428 27.40 25.33 45.88
N GLU A 429 27.52 24.32 45.02
CA GLU A 429 27.45 24.51 43.56
C GLU A 429 26.01 24.82 43.12
N ALA A 430 25.01 24.16 43.71
CA ALA A 430 23.61 24.47 43.47
C ALA A 430 23.29 25.93 43.85
N LEU A 431 23.89 26.45 44.92
CA LEU A 431 23.69 27.82 45.37
C LEU A 431 24.15 28.83 44.31
N VAL A 432 25.33 28.63 43.74
CA VAL A 432 25.89 29.49 42.67
C VAL A 432 24.94 29.54 41.47
N GLU A 433 24.49 28.38 41.00
CA GLU A 433 23.60 28.30 39.84
C GLU A 433 22.22 28.92 40.10
N LYS A 434 21.66 28.74 41.30
CA LYS A 434 20.39 29.37 41.69
C LYS A 434 20.50 30.88 41.87
N GLN A 435 21.62 31.37 42.40
CA GLN A 435 21.90 32.81 42.47
C GLN A 435 22.00 33.41 41.08
N LYS A 436 22.72 32.75 40.16
CA LYS A 436 22.82 33.18 38.76
C LYS A 436 21.45 33.26 38.07
N ALA A 437 20.57 32.29 38.32
CA ALA A 437 19.20 32.34 37.81
C ALA A 437 18.39 33.55 38.34
N VAL A 438 18.56 33.91 39.63
CA VAL A 438 17.93 35.10 40.22
C VAL A 438 18.56 36.39 39.69
N GLU A 439 19.87 36.43 39.47
CA GLU A 439 20.53 37.59 38.87
C GLU A 439 20.04 37.86 37.44
N LEU A 440 19.86 36.80 36.65
CA LEU A 440 19.37 36.90 35.27
C LEU A 440 17.87 37.27 35.21
N GLU A 441 17.05 36.75 36.14
CA GLU A 441 15.62 37.09 36.25
C GLU A 441 15.22 37.45 37.69
N PRO A 442 15.49 38.69 38.14
CA PRO A 442 15.34 39.10 39.54
C PRO A 442 13.88 39.16 40.01
N ASP A 443 12.91 39.28 39.12
CA ASP A 443 11.49 39.33 39.47
C ASP A 443 10.82 37.94 39.46
N ASN A 444 11.56 36.88 39.13
CA ASN A 444 10.99 35.53 39.01
C ASN A 444 10.88 34.85 40.39
N ALA A 445 9.68 34.92 40.98
CA ALA A 445 9.38 34.34 42.29
C ALA A 445 9.74 32.84 42.40
N ARG A 446 9.70 32.07 41.30
CA ARG A 446 10.08 30.65 41.31
C ARG A 446 11.57 30.45 41.57
N TYR A 447 12.42 31.34 41.06
CA TYR A 447 13.87 31.25 41.27
C TYR A 447 14.25 31.67 42.68
N HIS A 448 13.62 32.70 43.25
CA HIS A 448 13.74 33.05 44.67
C HIS A 448 13.34 31.91 45.59
N ASN A 449 12.21 31.26 45.32
CA ASN A 449 11.78 30.09 46.09
C ASN A 449 12.79 28.94 45.96
N SER A 450 13.29 28.68 44.74
CA SER A 450 14.28 27.63 44.50
C SER A 450 15.59 27.90 45.23
N LEU A 451 16.04 29.16 45.28
CA LEU A 451 17.20 29.60 46.04
C LEU A 451 16.97 29.43 47.56
N GLY A 452 15.79 29.80 48.06
CA GLY A 452 15.40 29.60 49.45
C GLY A 452 15.43 28.13 49.89
N VAL A 453 15.03 27.20 49.00
CA VAL A 453 15.13 25.75 49.25
C VAL A 453 16.58 25.32 49.45
N ILE A 454 17.53 25.79 48.62
CA ILE A 454 18.96 25.47 48.79
C ILE A 454 19.49 26.01 50.11
N LEU A 455 19.21 27.29 50.42
CA LEU A 455 19.66 27.93 51.66
C LEU A 455 19.11 27.25 52.91
N HIS A 456 17.92 26.65 52.83
CA HIS A 456 17.38 25.84 53.92
C HIS A 456 18.09 24.49 54.04
N ALA A 457 18.39 23.82 52.92
CA ALA A 457 19.08 22.52 52.90
C ALA A 457 20.55 22.59 53.36
N MET A 458 21.16 23.79 53.34
CA MET A 458 22.53 24.05 53.82
C MET A 458 22.62 24.33 55.33
N LYS A 459 21.49 24.46 56.03
CA LYS A 459 21.43 24.60 57.49
C LYS A 459 21.37 23.23 58.16
#